data_AF-A0A9E2YZ32-F1
#
_entry.id   AF-A0A9E2YZ32-F1
#
_cell.length_a   1.000
_cell.length_b   1.000
_cell.length_c   1.000
_cell.angle_alpha   90.00
_cell.angle_beta   90.00
_cell.angle_gamma   90.00
#
_symmetry.space_group_name_H-M   'P 1'
#
loop_
_entity.id
_entity.type
_entity.pdbx_description
1 polymer ?
#
loop_
_entity_poly.entity_id
_entity_poly.type
_entity_poly.pdbx_seq_one_letter_code
_entity_poly.pdbx_strand_id
1 'polypeptide(L)'
;MAMTDFWRQMVGAHEPVSKEFEHLLMREVMRTELVRVRALIIVALVMLFNISFVRLVFPGVEERIWRGTNPNAIFLILTVFILFECWVHSAITRHLKLDQDVHILRRYVGALIETSIPTMILSLQIQSMGPVQALGFVMPLTYFIFIILSTLRLDFWLSAFTGFVAAAALFALAMYHKAPVSPDGEPEIYYHFTRSLVLFACGILAGIVGVQLRRSFAASLRAATARDRITNLFGQHVS
;
A
#
# COMPACT_ATOMS: atom_id res chain seq x y z
N MET A 1 4.00 24.09 19.69
CA MET A 1 2.85 24.73 19.02
C MET A 1 2.99 24.72 17.50
N ALA A 2 4.10 25.17 16.89
CA ALA A 2 4.25 25.17 15.43
C ALA A 2 4.07 23.79 14.75
N MET A 3 4.60 22.72 15.33
CA MET A 3 4.50 21.37 14.73
C MET A 3 3.07 20.81 14.81
N THR A 4 2.36 21.02 15.92
CA THR A 4 0.96 20.59 16.09
C THR A 4 0.00 21.36 15.18
N ASP A 5 0.26 22.64 14.93
CA ASP A 5 -0.54 23.46 14.02
C ASP A 5 -0.26 23.11 12.55
N PHE A 6 1.00 22.82 12.20
CA PHE A 6 1.37 22.27 10.90
C PHE A 6 0.68 20.93 10.62
N TRP A 7 0.65 20.02 11.60
CA TRP A 7 -0.07 18.75 11.50
C TRP A 7 -1.59 18.95 11.40
N ARG A 8 -2.18 19.90 12.15
CA ARG A 8 -3.60 20.26 12.02
C ARG A 8 -3.93 20.84 10.64
N GLN A 9 -3.09 21.71 10.09
CA GLN A 9 -3.27 22.24 8.73
C GLN A 9 -3.10 21.16 7.65
N MET A 10 -2.18 20.22 7.82
CA MET A 10 -2.00 19.11 6.87
C MET A 10 -3.11 18.06 6.95
N VAL A 11 -3.60 17.69 8.14
CA VAL A 11 -4.60 16.62 8.31
C VAL A 11 -6.04 17.16 8.22
N GLY A 12 -6.26 18.44 8.52
CA GLY A 12 -7.55 19.12 8.39
C GLY A 12 -8.45 18.89 9.61
N ALA A 13 -9.01 19.97 10.15
CA ALA A 13 -10.05 19.89 11.18
C ALA A 13 -11.34 19.31 10.56
N HIS A 14 -12.03 18.43 11.29
CA HIS A 14 -13.39 18.01 10.94
C HIS A 14 -14.32 19.21 11.16
N GLU A 15 -14.60 19.98 10.12
CA GLU A 15 -15.77 20.84 10.12
C GLU A 15 -17.03 19.96 10.17
N PRO A 16 -18.07 20.33 10.92
CA PRO A 16 -19.33 19.61 10.90
C PRO A 16 -19.98 19.79 9.53
N VAL A 17 -19.92 18.74 8.70
CA VAL A 17 -20.49 18.74 7.34
C VAL A 17 -21.85 18.05 7.36
N SER A 18 -22.72 18.36 6.40
CA SER A 18 -24.01 17.66 6.23
C SER A 18 -23.81 16.14 6.14
N LYS A 19 -24.67 15.36 6.81
CA LYS A 19 -24.64 13.88 6.80
C LYS A 19 -24.61 13.30 5.37
N GLU A 20 -25.28 13.95 4.43
CA GLU A 20 -25.30 13.55 3.02
C GLU A 20 -23.93 13.70 2.36
N PHE A 21 -23.19 14.77 2.68
CA PHE A 21 -21.83 14.96 2.19
C PHE A 21 -20.86 13.93 2.79
N GLU A 22 -20.96 13.65 4.10
CA GLU A 22 -20.15 12.62 4.76
C GLU A 22 -20.38 11.25 4.12
N HIS A 23 -21.64 10.92 3.81
CA HIS A 23 -22.00 9.68 3.13
C HIS A 23 -21.43 9.61 1.70
N LEU A 24 -21.53 10.70 0.91
CA LEU A 24 -20.94 10.76 -0.43
C LEU A 24 -19.41 10.63 -0.40
N LEU A 25 -18.75 11.28 0.56
CA LEU A 25 -17.30 11.19 0.76
C LEU A 25 -16.88 9.77 1.15
N MET A 26 -17.60 9.13 2.08
CA MET A 26 -17.37 7.74 2.49
C MET A 26 -17.47 6.79 1.29
N ARG A 27 -18.49 6.97 0.44
CA ARG A 27 -18.70 6.18 -0.76
C ARG A 27 -17.54 6.31 -1.74
N GLU A 28 -17.00 7.52 -1.90
CA GLU A 28 -15.85 7.76 -2.77
C GLU A 28 -14.57 7.14 -2.20
N VAL A 29 -14.34 7.20 -0.89
CA VAL A 29 -13.23 6.50 -0.22
C VAL A 29 -13.31 4.98 -0.42
N MET A 30 -14.51 4.41 -0.36
CA MET A 30 -14.72 2.99 -0.62
C MET A 30 -14.46 2.62 -2.09
N ARG A 31 -14.76 3.53 -3.04
CA ARG A 31 -14.44 3.34 -4.45
C ARG A 31 -12.94 3.38 -4.71
N THR A 32 -12.20 4.31 -4.11
CA THR A 32 -10.74 4.35 -4.24
C THR A 32 -10.09 3.11 -3.64
N GLU A 33 -10.63 2.59 -2.53
CA GLU A 33 -10.21 1.32 -1.95
C GLU A 33 -10.40 0.14 -2.92
N LEU A 34 -11.51 0.09 -3.66
CA LEU A 34 -11.72 -0.95 -4.69
C LEU A 34 -10.72 -0.83 -5.85
N VAL A 35 -10.39 0.38 -6.27
CA VAL A 35 -9.35 0.62 -7.28
C VAL A 35 -7.99 0.13 -6.79
N ARG A 36 -7.66 0.37 -5.51
CA ARG A 36 -6.43 -0.14 -4.89
C ARG A 36 -6.36 -1.65 -4.95
N VAL A 37 -7.40 -2.34 -4.49
CA VAL A 37 -7.46 -3.81 -4.46
C VAL A 37 -7.32 -4.38 -5.88
N ARG A 38 -7.98 -3.78 -6.87
CA ARG A 38 -7.80 -4.18 -8.28
C ARG A 38 -6.39 -3.97 -8.78
N ALA A 39 -5.77 -2.85 -8.44
CA ALA A 39 -4.38 -2.58 -8.80
C ALA A 39 -3.42 -3.61 -8.15
N LEU A 40 -3.65 -3.99 -6.89
CA LEU A 40 -2.87 -5.06 -6.22
C LEU A 40 -3.00 -6.40 -6.94
N ILE A 41 -4.22 -6.79 -7.32
CA ILE A 41 -4.47 -8.02 -8.09
C ILE A 41 -3.72 -7.97 -9.44
N ILE A 42 -3.82 -6.84 -10.16
CA ILE A 42 -3.14 -6.66 -11.45
C ILE A 42 -1.62 -6.76 -11.28
N VAL A 43 -1.04 -6.08 -10.28
CA VAL A 43 0.40 -6.14 -10.00
C VAL A 43 0.83 -7.57 -9.68
N ALA A 44 0.08 -8.28 -8.84
CA ALA A 44 0.38 -9.67 -8.49
C ALA A 44 0.32 -10.60 -9.71
N LEU A 45 -0.66 -10.41 -10.59
CA LEU A 45 -0.77 -11.15 -11.85
C LEU A 45 0.39 -10.85 -12.80
N VAL A 46 0.79 -9.58 -12.92
CA VAL A 46 1.95 -9.17 -13.73
C VAL A 46 3.24 -9.79 -13.20
N MET A 47 3.43 -9.81 -11.87
CA MET A 47 4.57 -10.50 -11.24
C MET A 47 4.56 -11.99 -11.54
N LEU A 48 3.41 -12.66 -11.39
CA LEU A 48 3.26 -14.09 -11.64
C LEU A 48 3.51 -14.43 -13.13
N PHE A 49 3.01 -13.58 -14.03
CA PHE A 49 3.29 -13.67 -15.46
C PHE A 49 4.78 -13.49 -15.75
N ASN A 50 5.43 -12.49 -15.16
CA ASN A 50 6.86 -12.23 -15.36
C ASN A 50 7.72 -13.43 -14.91
N ILE A 51 7.45 -13.99 -13.72
CA ILE A 51 8.16 -15.17 -13.22
C ILE A 51 7.93 -16.36 -14.16
N SER A 52 6.68 -16.60 -14.58
CA SER A 52 6.34 -17.69 -15.51
C SER A 52 7.01 -17.52 -16.86
N PHE A 53 7.06 -16.30 -17.39
CA PHE A 53 7.70 -15.96 -18.65
C PHE A 53 9.21 -16.21 -18.61
N VAL A 54 9.89 -15.76 -17.54
CA VAL A 54 11.33 -16.01 -17.34
C VAL A 54 11.60 -17.51 -17.29
N ARG A 55 10.75 -18.29 -16.60
CA ARG A 55 10.86 -19.75 -16.52
C ARG A 55 10.75 -20.44 -17.89
N LEU A 56 9.83 -19.99 -18.73
CA LEU A 56 9.60 -20.56 -20.06
C LEU A 56 10.71 -20.19 -21.06
N VAL A 57 11.19 -18.94 -21.03
CA VAL A 57 12.18 -18.43 -21.98
C VAL A 57 13.61 -18.84 -21.61
N PHE A 58 13.91 -18.91 -20.30
CA PHE A 58 15.24 -19.25 -19.80
C PHE A 58 15.20 -20.48 -18.88
N PRO A 59 14.98 -21.68 -19.43
CA PRO A 59 14.96 -22.91 -18.64
C PRO A 59 16.31 -23.11 -17.91
N GLY A 60 16.25 -23.40 -16.61
CA GLY A 60 17.43 -23.59 -15.76
C GLY A 60 18.01 -22.32 -15.10
N VAL A 61 17.45 -21.13 -15.36
CA VAL A 61 17.78 -19.92 -14.58
C VAL A 61 17.31 -20.05 -13.14
N GLU A 62 16.20 -20.75 -12.91
CA GLU A 62 15.66 -20.97 -11.57
C GLU A 62 16.67 -21.70 -10.66
N GLU A 63 17.33 -22.75 -11.13
CA GLU A 63 18.31 -23.49 -10.33
C GLU A 63 19.56 -22.67 -9.98
N ARG A 64 19.95 -21.73 -10.84
CA ARG A 64 21.11 -20.85 -10.60
C ARG A 64 20.80 -19.72 -9.60
N ILE A 65 19.58 -19.18 -9.66
CA ILE A 65 19.11 -18.04 -8.84
C ILE A 65 18.54 -18.51 -7.50
N TRP A 66 17.83 -19.65 -7.48
CA TRP A 66 17.05 -20.12 -6.35
C TRP A 66 17.68 -21.32 -5.63
N ARG A 67 19.03 -21.44 -5.62
CA ARG A 67 19.82 -22.57 -5.08
C ARG A 67 19.17 -23.20 -3.83
N GLY A 68 18.45 -24.31 -4.00
CA GLY A 68 17.85 -25.10 -2.91
C GLY A 68 16.51 -24.60 -2.33
N THR A 69 15.97 -23.46 -2.78
CA THR A 69 14.65 -22.97 -2.34
C THR A 69 13.59 -23.29 -3.38
N ASN A 70 12.48 -23.90 -2.98
CA ASN A 70 11.38 -24.26 -3.87
C ASN A 70 10.78 -23.01 -4.54
N PRO A 71 10.96 -22.79 -5.87
CA PRO A 71 10.42 -21.62 -6.57
C PRO A 71 8.88 -21.56 -6.49
N ASN A 72 8.24 -22.72 -6.34
CA ASN A 72 6.80 -22.87 -6.16
C ASN A 72 6.26 -22.17 -4.90
N ALA A 73 7.09 -21.88 -3.90
CA ALA A 73 6.67 -21.15 -2.70
C ALA A 73 6.22 -19.72 -3.02
N ILE A 74 6.88 -19.03 -3.96
CA ILE A 74 6.50 -17.67 -4.37
C ILE A 74 5.18 -17.70 -5.11
N PHE A 75 4.98 -18.69 -5.99
CA PHE A 75 3.70 -18.90 -6.67
C PHE A 75 2.58 -19.12 -5.66
N LEU A 76 2.79 -19.98 -4.65
CA LEU A 76 1.83 -20.21 -3.57
C LEU A 76 1.49 -18.90 -2.83
N ILE A 77 2.51 -18.12 -2.43
CA ILE A 77 2.32 -16.85 -1.72
C ILE A 77 1.52 -15.86 -2.58
N LEU A 78 1.88 -15.69 -3.85
CA LEU A 78 1.17 -14.78 -4.76
C LEU A 78 -0.26 -15.25 -5.05
N THR A 79 -0.48 -16.56 -5.21
CA THR A 79 -1.84 -17.11 -5.39
C THR A 79 -2.69 -16.89 -4.16
N VAL A 80 -2.18 -17.17 -2.95
CA VAL A 80 -2.89 -16.90 -1.68
C VAL A 80 -3.17 -15.41 -1.54
N PHE A 81 -2.23 -14.54 -1.92
CA PHE A 81 -2.43 -13.10 -1.90
C PHE A 81 -3.55 -12.65 -2.85
N ILE A 82 -3.57 -13.15 -4.09
CA ILE A 82 -4.64 -12.85 -5.05
C ILE A 82 -5.99 -13.31 -4.52
N LEU A 83 -6.07 -14.50 -3.91
CA LEU A 83 -7.31 -15.00 -3.30
C LEU A 83 -7.77 -14.10 -2.13
N PHE A 84 -6.83 -13.67 -1.28
CA PHE A 84 -7.10 -12.71 -0.21
C PHE A 84 -7.63 -11.39 -0.75
N GLU A 85 -7.00 -10.81 -1.77
CA GLU A 85 -7.44 -9.55 -2.39
C GLU A 85 -8.80 -9.71 -3.09
N CYS A 86 -9.07 -10.83 -3.75
CA CYS A 86 -10.39 -11.14 -4.32
C CYS A 86 -11.48 -11.23 -3.24
N TRP A 87 -11.16 -11.80 -2.09
CA TRP A 87 -12.07 -11.85 -0.95
C TRP A 87 -12.32 -10.45 -0.38
N VAL A 88 -11.26 -9.64 -0.20
CA VAL A 88 -11.36 -8.24 0.24
C VAL A 88 -12.19 -7.42 -0.75
N HIS A 89 -11.97 -7.58 -2.06
CA HIS A 89 -12.75 -6.94 -3.12
C HIS A 89 -14.24 -7.25 -2.99
N SER A 90 -14.56 -8.53 -2.80
CA SER A 90 -15.93 -9.01 -2.67
C SER A 90 -16.58 -8.49 -1.38
N ALA A 91 -15.83 -8.47 -0.27
CA ALA A 91 -16.30 -7.93 1.00
C ALA A 91 -16.62 -6.43 0.89
N ILE A 92 -15.69 -5.61 0.35
CA ILE A 92 -15.89 -4.17 0.18
C ILE A 92 -17.08 -3.90 -0.75
N THR A 93 -17.18 -4.62 -1.87
CA THR A 93 -18.32 -4.49 -2.80
C THR A 93 -19.65 -4.83 -2.13
N ARG A 94 -19.68 -5.85 -1.27
CA ARG A 94 -20.89 -6.21 -0.51
C ARG A 94 -21.25 -5.13 0.51
N HIS A 95 -20.30 -4.59 1.26
CA HIS A 95 -20.54 -3.51 2.21
C HIS A 95 -21.01 -2.22 1.53
N LEU A 96 -20.48 -1.91 0.33
CA LEU A 96 -20.94 -0.78 -0.47
C LEU A 96 -22.40 -0.91 -0.93
N LYS A 97 -22.91 -2.14 -1.10
CA LYS A 97 -24.32 -2.40 -1.41
C LYS A 97 -25.24 -2.34 -0.19
N LEU A 98 -24.69 -2.61 1.00
CA LEU A 98 -25.43 -2.67 2.27
C LEU A 98 -25.36 -1.36 3.06
N ASP A 99 -24.65 -0.35 2.53
CA ASP A 99 -24.42 0.95 3.17
C ASP A 99 -23.85 0.85 4.61
N GLN A 100 -23.00 -0.16 4.82
CA GLN A 100 -22.39 -0.43 6.11
C GLN A 100 -20.93 0.04 6.16
N ASP A 101 -20.60 0.76 7.21
CA ASP A 101 -19.24 1.22 7.46
C ASP A 101 -18.28 0.05 7.68
N VAL A 102 -17.12 0.15 7.04
CA VAL A 102 -16.04 -0.82 7.23
C VAL A 102 -15.26 -0.43 8.50
N HIS A 103 -15.22 -1.35 9.47
CA HIS A 103 -14.45 -1.18 10.70
C HIS A 103 -12.99 -0.75 10.41
N ILE A 104 -12.56 0.36 11.02
CA ILE A 104 -11.21 0.94 10.90
C ILE A 104 -10.11 -0.10 11.17
N LEU A 105 -10.30 -0.95 12.18
CA LEU A 105 -9.38 -2.04 12.54
C LEU A 105 -9.11 -2.98 11.36
N ARG A 106 -10.12 -3.32 10.57
CA ARG A 106 -9.97 -4.21 9.40
C ARG A 106 -9.03 -3.60 8.36
N ARG A 107 -9.04 -2.27 8.20
CA ARG A 107 -8.17 -1.55 7.24
C ARG A 107 -6.70 -1.58 7.67
N TYR A 108 -6.41 -1.44 8.96
CA TYR A 108 -5.06 -1.55 9.51
C TYR A 108 -4.51 -2.96 9.44
N VAL A 109 -5.31 -3.98 9.78
CA VAL A 109 -4.90 -5.38 9.64
C VAL A 109 -4.64 -5.73 8.17
N GLY A 110 -5.52 -5.31 7.25
CA GLY A 110 -5.29 -5.48 5.82
C GLY A 110 -4.00 -4.81 5.34
N ALA A 111 -3.74 -3.57 5.78
CA ALA A 111 -2.48 -2.87 5.47
C ALA A 111 -1.25 -3.63 5.97
N LEU A 112 -1.30 -4.17 7.18
CA LEU A 112 -0.20 -4.96 7.75
C LEU A 112 0.03 -6.25 6.96
N ILE A 113 -1.04 -6.97 6.61
CA ILE A 113 -0.93 -8.20 5.79
C ILE A 113 -0.34 -7.89 4.42
N GLU A 114 -0.88 -6.88 3.72
CA GLU A 114 -0.42 -6.45 2.39
C GLU A 114 1.07 -6.07 2.40
N THR A 115 1.50 -5.29 3.40
CA THR A 115 2.89 -4.82 3.51
C THR A 115 3.86 -5.91 4.00
N SER A 116 3.36 -6.98 4.62
CA SER A 116 4.19 -8.11 5.05
C SER A 116 4.56 -9.05 3.91
N ILE A 117 3.79 -9.07 2.81
CA ILE A 117 4.01 -9.99 1.69
C ILE A 117 5.36 -9.76 0.98
N PRO A 118 5.74 -8.52 0.61
CA PRO A 118 7.08 -8.26 0.08
C PRO A 118 8.19 -8.76 1.00
N THR A 119 7.98 -8.69 2.32
CA THR A 119 8.93 -9.19 3.32
C THR A 119 9.05 -10.71 3.29
N MET A 120 7.93 -11.43 3.18
CA MET A 120 7.94 -12.89 3.09
C MET A 120 8.61 -13.38 1.79
N ILE A 121 8.39 -12.70 0.67
CA ILE A 121 9.04 -13.06 -0.59
C ILE A 121 10.54 -12.72 -0.53
N LEU A 122 10.89 -11.56 0.04
CA LEU A 122 12.28 -11.15 0.22
C LEU A 122 13.06 -12.09 1.14
N SER A 123 12.44 -12.62 2.20
CA SER A 123 13.12 -13.58 3.10
C SER A 123 13.46 -14.89 2.40
N LEU A 124 12.56 -15.42 1.57
CA LEU A 124 12.83 -16.58 0.71
C LEU A 124 13.96 -16.28 -0.28
N GLN A 125 13.99 -15.06 -0.82
CA GLN A 125 15.04 -14.64 -1.74
C GLN A 125 16.41 -14.52 -1.06
N ILE A 126 16.47 -13.98 0.16
CA ILE A 126 17.71 -13.92 0.94
C ILE A 126 18.27 -15.32 1.18
N GLN A 127 17.42 -16.30 1.48
CA GLN A 127 17.84 -17.69 1.68
C GLN A 127 18.40 -18.32 0.39
N SER A 128 17.95 -17.87 -0.78
CA SER A 128 18.31 -18.50 -2.06
C SER A 128 19.56 -17.92 -2.72
N MET A 129 19.72 -16.60 -2.71
CA MET A 129 20.83 -15.88 -3.38
C MET A 129 21.74 -15.12 -2.41
N GLY A 130 21.46 -15.17 -1.11
CA GLY A 130 22.21 -14.46 -0.08
C GLY A 130 21.71 -13.03 0.15
N PRO A 131 22.02 -12.44 1.33
CA PRO A 131 21.44 -11.18 1.78
C PRO A 131 21.82 -9.98 0.90
N VAL A 132 23.09 -9.89 0.48
CA VAL A 132 23.57 -8.76 -0.33
C VAL A 132 22.92 -8.73 -1.71
N GLN A 133 22.82 -9.88 -2.37
CA GLN A 133 22.28 -9.98 -3.72
C GLN A 133 20.76 -9.78 -3.73
N ALA A 134 20.03 -10.41 -2.78
CA ALA A 134 18.58 -10.25 -2.66
C ALA A 134 18.18 -8.78 -2.36
N LEU A 135 18.93 -8.10 -1.49
CA LEU A 135 18.68 -6.69 -1.16
C LEU A 135 19.10 -5.72 -2.27
N GLY A 136 19.90 -6.15 -3.24
CA GLY A 136 20.22 -5.39 -4.46
C GLY A 136 19.29 -5.69 -5.64
N PHE A 137 18.43 -6.70 -5.51
CA PHE A 137 17.58 -7.19 -6.59
C PHE A 137 16.22 -6.45 -6.62
N VAL A 138 15.26 -6.99 -7.38
CA VAL A 138 13.96 -6.34 -7.62
C VAL A 138 13.03 -6.32 -6.39
N MET A 139 13.26 -7.16 -5.38
CA MET A 139 12.29 -7.33 -4.28
C MET A 139 12.13 -6.10 -3.38
N PRO A 140 13.19 -5.41 -2.92
CA PRO A 140 13.03 -4.16 -2.18
C PRO A 140 12.27 -3.07 -2.97
N LEU A 141 12.34 -3.08 -4.31
CA LEU A 141 11.58 -2.14 -5.13
C LEU A 141 10.07 -2.39 -5.06
N THR A 142 9.66 -3.60 -4.73
CA THR A 142 8.25 -3.97 -4.61
C THR A 142 7.56 -3.22 -3.46
N TYR A 143 8.27 -2.86 -2.39
CA TYR A 143 7.69 -2.03 -1.30
C TYR A 143 7.15 -0.70 -1.80
N PHE A 144 7.79 -0.07 -2.81
CA PHE A 144 7.30 1.20 -3.36
C PHE A 144 5.92 1.06 -4.01
N ILE A 145 5.61 -0.10 -4.61
CA ILE A 145 4.28 -0.34 -5.21
C ILE A 145 3.22 -0.29 -4.10
N PHE A 146 3.45 -0.98 -2.98
CA PHE A 146 2.52 -1.00 -1.85
C PHE A 146 2.39 0.37 -1.17
N ILE A 147 3.48 1.11 -1.04
CA ILE A 147 3.46 2.49 -0.52
C ILE A 147 2.69 3.43 -1.44
N ILE A 148 2.89 3.35 -2.77
CA ILE A 148 2.13 4.17 -3.72
C ILE A 148 0.65 3.82 -3.66
N LEU A 149 0.31 2.53 -3.60
CA LEU A 149 -1.08 2.08 -3.49
C LEU A 149 -1.71 2.45 -2.14
N SER A 150 -0.93 2.68 -1.09
CA SER A 150 -1.47 3.17 0.20
C SER A 150 -2.10 4.56 0.07
N THR A 151 -1.66 5.39 -0.87
CA THR A 151 -2.23 6.73 -1.12
C THR A 151 -3.73 6.70 -1.39
N LEU A 152 -4.22 5.63 -2.04
CA LEU A 152 -5.63 5.42 -2.38
C LEU A 152 -6.52 5.10 -1.17
N ARG A 153 -5.92 4.82 -0.02
CA ARG A 153 -6.64 4.66 1.26
C ARG A 153 -7.18 6.00 1.77
N LEU A 154 -6.74 7.12 1.18
CA LEU A 154 -7.19 8.49 1.48
C LEU A 154 -7.06 8.86 2.98
N ASP A 155 -6.13 8.19 3.67
CA ASP A 155 -5.87 8.33 5.09
C ASP A 155 -4.36 8.46 5.30
N PHE A 156 -3.98 9.57 5.94
CA PHE A 156 -2.59 9.89 6.26
C PHE A 156 -1.96 8.82 7.14
N TRP A 157 -2.62 8.49 8.26
CA TRP A 157 -2.08 7.61 9.28
C TRP A 157 -1.94 6.20 8.76
N LEU A 158 -2.87 5.75 7.93
CA LEU A 158 -2.81 4.43 7.34
C LEU A 158 -1.65 4.30 6.34
N SER A 159 -1.35 5.36 5.56
CA SER A 159 -0.19 5.38 4.66
C SER A 159 1.15 5.51 5.39
N ALA A 160 1.21 6.36 6.43
CA ALA A 160 2.39 6.47 7.28
C ALA A 160 2.68 5.14 7.98
N PHE A 161 1.63 4.45 8.44
CA PHE A 161 1.72 3.11 9.02
C PHE A 161 2.25 2.09 8.02
N THR A 162 1.77 2.07 6.77
CA THR A 162 2.31 1.16 5.75
C THR A 162 3.80 1.38 5.48
N GLY A 163 4.26 2.64 5.44
CA GLY A 163 5.68 2.95 5.30
C GLY A 163 6.51 2.55 6.53
N PHE A 164 5.95 2.73 7.72
CA PHE A 164 6.59 2.27 8.96
C PHE A 164 6.75 0.75 8.99
N VAL A 165 5.70 0.01 8.65
CA VAL A 165 5.76 -1.47 8.59
C VAL A 165 6.79 -1.92 7.55
N ALA A 166 6.80 -1.32 6.37
CA ALA A 166 7.79 -1.62 5.33
C ALA A 166 9.23 -1.35 5.79
N ALA A 167 9.47 -0.20 6.43
CA ALA A 167 10.77 0.17 6.97
C ALA A 167 11.23 -0.77 8.10
N ALA A 168 10.33 -1.04 9.05
CA ALA A 168 10.59 -1.93 10.18
C ALA A 168 10.86 -3.37 9.70
N ALA A 169 10.08 -3.85 8.73
CA ALA A 169 10.24 -5.18 8.16
C ALA A 169 11.57 -5.32 7.40
N LEU A 170 11.92 -4.35 6.55
CA LEU A 170 13.20 -4.35 5.85
C LEU A 170 14.38 -4.30 6.82
N PHE A 171 14.31 -3.43 7.83
CA PHE A 171 15.36 -3.29 8.84
C PHE A 171 15.51 -4.55 9.69
N ALA A 172 14.40 -5.13 10.17
CA ALA A 172 14.40 -6.37 10.94
C ALA A 172 14.98 -7.53 10.13
N LEU A 173 14.62 -7.64 8.85
CA LEU A 173 15.11 -8.68 7.96
C LEU A 173 16.62 -8.55 7.72
N ALA A 174 17.12 -7.33 7.54
CA ALA A 174 18.54 -7.04 7.41
C ALA A 174 19.33 -7.36 8.70
N MET A 175 18.75 -7.09 9.87
CA MET A 175 19.37 -7.42 11.16
C MET A 175 19.37 -8.93 11.45
N TYR A 176 18.32 -9.65 11.06
CA TYR A 176 18.18 -11.09 11.30
C TYR A 176 19.12 -11.93 10.42
N HIS A 177 19.34 -11.53 9.15
CA HIS A 177 20.19 -12.26 8.21
C HIS A 177 21.64 -11.74 8.14
N LYS A 178 22.13 -11.03 9.18
CA LYS A 178 23.52 -10.56 9.21
C LYS A 178 24.51 -11.70 8.96
N ALA A 179 25.41 -11.48 8.00
CA ALA A 179 26.59 -12.33 7.86
C ALA A 179 27.47 -12.16 9.13
N PRO A 180 28.18 -13.22 9.58
CA PRO A 180 29.09 -13.11 10.71
C PRO A 180 30.10 -12.00 10.45
N VAL A 181 30.23 -11.09 11.42
CA VAL A 181 31.03 -9.87 11.38
C VAL A 181 32.45 -10.17 10.89
N SER A 182 32.78 -9.74 9.67
CA SER A 182 34.17 -9.70 9.21
C SER A 182 34.93 -8.64 10.01
N PRO A 183 36.17 -8.90 10.47
CA PRO A 183 36.95 -7.97 11.32
C PRO A 183 37.18 -6.58 10.71
N ASP A 184 37.06 -6.46 9.38
CA ASP A 184 37.25 -5.22 8.62
C ASP A 184 35.92 -4.53 8.22
N GLY A 185 34.81 -4.89 8.86
CA GLY A 185 33.44 -4.62 8.39
C GLY A 185 33.09 -3.12 8.23
N GLU A 186 32.78 -2.74 6.99
CA GLU A 186 32.06 -1.50 6.65
C GLU A 186 30.79 -1.34 7.51
N PRO A 187 30.29 -0.11 7.75
CA PRO A 187 29.13 0.13 8.59
C PRO A 187 27.81 -0.33 7.94
N GLU A 188 27.59 -1.65 7.86
CA GLU A 188 26.38 -2.30 7.28
C GLU A 188 25.09 -1.84 7.96
N ILE A 189 25.14 -1.55 9.27
CA ILE A 189 23.99 -1.04 10.03
C ILE A 189 23.54 0.32 9.47
N TYR A 190 24.48 1.21 9.18
CA TYR A 190 24.18 2.53 8.64
C TYR A 190 23.52 2.43 7.26
N TYR A 191 23.98 1.49 6.44
CA TYR A 191 23.43 1.22 5.11
C TYR A 191 21.97 0.74 5.16
N HIS A 192 21.68 -0.27 5.98
CA HIS A 192 20.33 -0.83 6.11
C HIS A 192 19.37 0.13 6.83
N PHE A 193 19.87 0.91 7.78
CA PHE A 193 19.09 1.95 8.45
C PHE A 193 18.66 3.04 7.46
N THR A 194 19.60 3.55 6.65
CA THR A 194 19.31 4.61 5.67
C THR A 194 18.27 4.15 4.63
N ARG A 195 18.39 2.92 4.11
CA ARG A 195 17.38 2.34 3.19
C ARG A 195 16.00 2.23 3.82
N SER A 196 15.93 1.80 5.06
CA SER A 196 14.67 1.67 5.81
C SER A 196 14.06 3.05 6.08
N LEU A 197 14.89 4.05 6.40
CA LEU A 197 14.45 5.43 6.59
C LEU A 197 13.84 6.01 5.32
N VAL A 198 14.40 5.71 4.14
CA VAL A 198 13.83 6.13 2.84
C VAL A 198 12.43 5.54 2.65
N LEU A 199 12.22 4.25 2.93
CA LEU A 199 10.88 3.63 2.85
C LEU A 199 9.87 4.30 3.80
N PHE A 200 10.31 4.63 5.02
CA PHE A 200 9.46 5.35 5.97
C PHE A 200 9.10 6.76 5.47
N ALA A 201 10.07 7.50 4.95
CA ALA A 201 9.84 8.81 4.35
C ALA A 201 8.86 8.73 3.17
N CYS A 202 8.98 7.72 2.31
CA CYS A 202 8.02 7.48 1.23
C CYS A 202 6.60 7.23 1.74
N GLY A 203 6.43 6.52 2.85
CA GLY A 203 5.11 6.33 3.48
C GLY A 203 4.49 7.63 4.00
N ILE A 204 5.30 8.51 4.60
CA ILE A 204 4.84 9.84 5.04
C ILE A 204 4.41 10.66 3.83
N LEU A 205 5.24 10.71 2.78
CA LEU A 205 4.92 11.43 1.55
C LEU A 205 3.66 10.88 0.87
N ALA A 206 3.51 9.56 0.82
CA ALA A 206 2.30 8.90 0.32
C ALA A 206 1.07 9.29 1.15
N GLY A 207 1.19 9.37 2.48
CA GLY A 207 0.11 9.87 3.33
C GLY A 207 -0.29 11.30 3.02
N ILE A 208 0.69 12.19 2.80
CA ILE A 208 0.44 13.58 2.43
C ILE A 208 -0.32 13.64 1.09
N VAL A 209 0.11 12.88 0.08
CA VAL A 209 -0.58 12.77 -1.22
C VAL A 209 -1.99 12.23 -1.05
N GLY A 210 -2.19 11.19 -0.22
CA GLY A 210 -3.50 10.63 0.06
C GLY A 210 -4.48 11.64 0.67
N VAL A 211 -4.01 12.51 1.57
CA VAL A 211 -4.84 13.61 2.11
C VAL A 211 -5.18 14.64 1.06
N GLN A 212 -4.22 15.00 0.19
CA GLN A 212 -4.48 15.92 -0.91
C GLN A 212 -5.55 15.37 -1.87
N LEU A 213 -5.47 14.08 -2.23
CA LEU A 213 -6.50 13.41 -3.03
C LEU A 213 -7.87 13.47 -2.36
N ARG A 214 -7.94 13.17 -1.05
CA ARG A 214 -9.20 13.25 -0.28
C ARG A 214 -9.80 14.66 -0.31
N ARG A 215 -8.96 15.69 -0.13
CA ARG A 215 -9.37 17.09 -0.17
C ARG A 215 -9.86 17.50 -1.56
N SER A 216 -9.19 17.03 -2.62
CA SER A 216 -9.60 17.26 -4.00
C SER A 216 -11.00 16.68 -4.25
N PHE A 217 -11.25 15.42 -3.86
CA PHE A 217 -12.60 14.82 -3.98
C PHE A 217 -13.66 15.57 -3.16
N ALA A 218 -13.34 15.96 -1.93
CA ALA A 218 -14.22 16.76 -1.10
C ALA A 218 -14.58 18.10 -1.77
N ALA A 219 -13.61 18.77 -2.40
CA ALA A 219 -13.85 20.02 -3.12
C ALA A 219 -14.74 19.81 -4.37
N SER A 220 -14.48 18.75 -5.15
CA SER A 220 -15.30 18.39 -6.31
C SER A 220 -16.74 18.05 -5.92
N LEU A 221 -16.95 17.32 -4.83
CA LEU A 221 -18.28 17.01 -4.30
C LEU A 221 -19.03 18.26 -3.86
N ARG A 222 -18.37 19.17 -3.13
CA ARG A 222 -18.99 20.46 -2.73
C ARG A 222 -19.42 21.26 -3.95
N ALA A 223 -18.57 21.36 -4.96
CA ALA A 223 -18.89 22.08 -6.20
C ALA A 223 -20.08 21.46 -6.94
N ALA A 224 -20.17 20.12 -7.00
CA ALA A 224 -21.31 19.42 -7.58
C ALA A 224 -22.61 19.69 -6.81
N THR A 225 -22.61 19.53 -5.48
CA THR A 225 -23.81 19.78 -4.66
C THR A 225 -24.27 21.24 -4.69
N ALA A 226 -23.34 22.20 -4.78
CA ALA A 226 -23.68 23.61 -4.90
C ALA A 226 -24.36 23.91 -6.24
N ARG A 227 -23.87 23.31 -7.33
CA ARG A 227 -24.48 23.43 -8.66
C ARG A 227 -25.90 22.86 -8.67
N ASP A 228 -26.11 21.66 -8.13
CA ASP A 228 -27.43 21.02 -8.07
C ASP A 228 -28.44 21.86 -7.27
N ARG A 229 -28.00 22.47 -6.17
CA ARG A 229 -28.83 23.37 -5.36
C ARG A 229 -29.27 24.61 -6.14
N ILE A 230 -28.37 25.22 -6.90
CA ILE A 230 -28.68 26.39 -7.74
C ILE A 230 -29.67 26.01 -8.86
N THR A 231 -29.45 24.88 -9.53
CA THR A 231 -30.36 24.39 -10.57
C THR A 231 -31.76 24.11 -10.01
N ASN A 232 -31.87 23.54 -8.82
CA ASN A 232 -33.15 23.27 -8.16
C ASN A 232 -33.90 24.58 -7.82
N LEU A 233 -33.18 25.61 -7.35
CA LEU A 233 -33.77 26.94 -7.09
C LEU A 233 -34.31 27.60 -8.37
N PHE A 234 -33.58 27.53 -9.49
CA PHE A 234 -34.09 28.06 -10.77
C PHE A 234 -35.28 27.25 -11.30
N GLY A 235 -35.31 25.93 -11.09
CA GLY A 235 -36.46 25.10 -11.46
C GLY A 235 -37.74 25.49 -10.70
N GLN A 236 -37.62 25.90 -9.43
CA GLN A 236 -38.75 26.36 -8.61
C GLN A 236 -39.27 27.76 -8.98
N HIS A 237 -38.48 28.58 -9.66
CA HIS A 237 -38.87 29.95 -10.06
C HIS A 237 -39.44 30.03 -11.49
N VAL A 238 -39.37 28.95 -12.27
CA VAL A 238 -39.78 28.91 -13.70
C VAL A 238 -40.98 27.96 -13.93
N SER A 239 -41.53 27.35 -12.88
CA SER A 239 -42.83 26.63 -12.88
C SER A 239 -43.89 27.45 -12.18
#